data_AF-A0A6N6PT89-F1
#
_entry.id   AF-A0A6N6PT89-F1
#
_cell.length_a   1.000
_cell.length_b   1.000
_cell.length_c   1.000
_cell.angle_alpha   90.00
_cell.angle_beta   90.00
_cell.angle_gamma   90.00
#
_symmetry.space_group_name_H-M   'P 1'
#
loop_
_entity.id
_entity.type
_entity.pdbx_description
1 polymer ?
#
loop_
_entity_poly.entity_id
_entity_poly.type
_entity_poly.pdbx_seq_one_letter_code
_entity_poly.pdbx_strand_id
1 'polypeptide(L)'
;MSFVSAFKLWLWVSVFATIAGWMLSFFGVLNAIGYAVLGVVGLICFFQVRVRRFVTFDRYDWRWAKIRKRFCRPLPILLMVVTALVFLGGAMYPPTNHTGLSYRIPRVLHWLDANQWHWIYAPNYRMNTRACGIEWMSAPFLAFLKSDRLLFLLNFIPYVFMPGLTFSMLTRFGVRGRVAWSWMWLLPTGFVFLLQAGSWGNDAFPVVYAIASVDFACRAWKSRRADDVWYSMLALALLTGAKASNMPLGLMWLVLVARLWPILKGNPIGTSVVIVTSLLVSFIPTALLNIANCGSWSGLNLESKGMDMHNPLVGIVGNPTLMLINNLCPPFFPMAKWWNEHSLEFLPGVLRGPMMNNFEIGFQTLWELPMEDWSGIGPGVTVLMLISAVIALPNYFGKRRPICNRTLIPP
;
A
#
# COMPACT_ATOMS: atom_id res chain seq x y z
N MET A 1 -3.72 -21.84 7.12
CA MET A 1 -3.39 -21.42 5.74
C MET A 1 -1.89 -21.16 5.65
N SER A 2 -1.22 -21.51 4.54
CA SER A 2 0.11 -20.92 4.31
C SER A 2 -0.06 -19.40 4.27
N PHE A 3 0.89 -18.65 4.83
CA PHE A 3 0.83 -17.19 4.89
C PHE A 3 0.50 -16.57 3.50
N VAL A 4 1.08 -17.16 2.45
CA VAL A 4 0.87 -16.79 1.04
C VAL A 4 -0.56 -17.06 0.59
N SER A 5 -1.13 -18.20 0.95
CA SER A 5 -2.53 -18.53 0.64
C SER A 5 -3.51 -17.54 1.27
N ALA A 6 -3.28 -17.14 2.52
CA ALA A 6 -4.11 -16.13 3.18
C ALA A 6 -4.01 -14.78 2.48
N PHE A 7 -2.80 -14.36 2.09
CA PHE A 7 -2.64 -13.12 1.34
C PHE A 7 -3.23 -13.19 -0.07
N LYS A 8 -3.13 -14.33 -0.77
CA LYS A 8 -3.81 -14.51 -2.07
C LYS A 8 -5.32 -14.35 -1.95
N LEU A 9 -5.92 -14.84 -0.85
CA LEU A 9 -7.34 -14.63 -0.57
C LEU A 9 -7.62 -13.14 -0.36
N TRP A 10 -6.83 -12.46 0.47
CA TRP A 10 -6.96 -11.01 0.67
C TRP A 10 -6.90 -10.24 -0.65
N LEU A 11 -5.92 -10.54 -1.50
CA LEU A 11 -5.77 -9.94 -2.82
C LEU A 11 -7.02 -10.14 -3.69
N TRP A 12 -7.60 -11.35 -3.71
CA TRP A 12 -8.85 -11.59 -4.43
C TRP A 12 -10.06 -10.90 -3.83
N VAL A 13 -10.13 -10.76 -2.49
CA VAL A 13 -11.16 -9.96 -1.83
C VAL A 13 -11.06 -8.50 -2.27
N SER A 14 -9.85 -7.93 -2.34
CA SER A 14 -9.63 -6.56 -2.80
C SER A 14 -9.97 -6.38 -4.28
N VAL A 15 -9.60 -7.34 -5.15
CA VAL A 15 -10.00 -7.34 -6.56
C VAL A 15 -11.52 -7.39 -6.69
N PHE A 16 -12.16 -8.32 -5.99
CA PHE A 16 -13.61 -8.50 -6.02
C PHE A 16 -14.34 -7.25 -5.54
N ALA A 17 -13.93 -6.66 -4.41
CA ALA A 17 -14.55 -5.45 -3.88
C ALA A 17 -14.48 -4.27 -4.85
N THR A 18 -13.32 -4.05 -5.49
CA THR A 18 -13.14 -2.99 -6.50
C THR A 18 -14.01 -3.24 -7.74
N ILE A 19 -14.02 -4.45 -8.27
CA ILE A 19 -14.87 -4.79 -9.43
C ILE A 19 -16.35 -4.67 -9.08
N ALA A 20 -16.75 -5.17 -7.91
CA ALA A 20 -18.12 -5.08 -7.41
C ALA A 20 -18.57 -3.63 -7.29
N GLY A 21 -17.74 -2.76 -6.73
CA GLY A 21 -18.01 -1.33 -6.64
C GLY A 21 -18.31 -0.71 -8.01
N TRP A 22 -17.42 -0.91 -8.99
CA TRP A 22 -17.62 -0.40 -10.34
C TRP A 22 -18.83 -1.01 -11.06
N MET A 23 -19.03 -2.34 -10.97
CA MET A 23 -20.14 -3.02 -11.64
C MET A 23 -21.49 -2.60 -11.06
N LEU A 24 -21.64 -2.64 -9.73
CA LEU A 24 -22.91 -2.26 -9.08
C LEU A 24 -23.24 -0.79 -9.33
N SER A 25 -22.21 0.05 -9.33
CA SER A 25 -22.34 1.45 -9.73
C SER A 25 -22.86 1.59 -11.16
N PHE A 26 -22.26 0.88 -12.11
CA PHE A 26 -22.66 0.95 -13.51
C PHE A 26 -24.13 0.56 -13.74
N PHE A 27 -24.64 -0.39 -12.95
CA PHE A 27 -26.03 -0.83 -13.01
C PHE A 27 -26.99 -0.04 -12.12
N GLY A 28 -26.54 1.01 -11.43
CA GLY A 28 -27.40 1.79 -10.53
C GLY A 28 -27.91 1.03 -9.31
N VAL A 29 -27.19 -0.02 -8.88
CA VAL A 29 -27.56 -0.90 -7.76
C VAL A 29 -26.46 -0.98 -6.71
N LEU A 30 -25.69 0.10 -6.53
CA LEU A 30 -24.66 0.22 -5.50
C LEU A 30 -25.27 0.38 -4.10
N ASN A 31 -25.78 -0.72 -3.57
CA ASN A 31 -26.38 -0.80 -2.24
C ASN A 31 -26.17 -2.18 -1.61
N ALA A 32 -26.66 -2.35 -0.39
CA ALA A 32 -26.50 -3.60 0.38
C ALA A 32 -27.06 -4.83 -0.37
N ILE A 33 -28.19 -4.69 -1.07
CA ILE A 33 -28.80 -5.80 -1.83
C ILE A 33 -27.92 -6.16 -3.03
N GLY A 34 -27.46 -5.17 -3.80
CA GLY A 34 -26.54 -5.36 -4.91
C GLY A 34 -25.27 -6.09 -4.48
N TYR A 35 -24.65 -5.66 -3.36
CA TYR A 35 -23.50 -6.33 -2.78
C TYR A 35 -23.81 -7.76 -2.30
N ALA A 36 -25.00 -8.01 -1.72
CA ALA A 36 -25.39 -9.33 -1.26
C ALA A 36 -25.54 -10.32 -2.44
N VAL A 37 -26.26 -9.91 -3.48
CA VAL A 37 -26.47 -10.72 -4.69
C VAL A 37 -25.14 -11.01 -5.37
N LEU A 38 -24.33 -9.98 -5.61
CA LEU A 38 -23.03 -10.14 -6.27
C LEU A 38 -22.07 -10.95 -5.40
N GLY A 39 -22.15 -10.82 -4.07
CA GLY A 39 -21.41 -11.63 -3.11
C GLY A 39 -21.76 -13.12 -3.21
N VAL A 40 -23.04 -13.47 -3.29
CA VAL A 40 -23.49 -14.86 -3.49
C VAL A 40 -22.99 -15.42 -4.82
N VAL A 41 -23.14 -14.66 -5.92
CA VAL A 41 -22.62 -15.06 -7.24
C VAL A 41 -21.10 -15.25 -7.18
N GLY A 42 -20.37 -14.32 -6.55
CA GLY A 42 -18.93 -14.40 -6.35
C GLY A 42 -18.51 -15.64 -5.56
N LEU A 43 -19.24 -15.99 -4.50
CA LEU A 43 -19.01 -17.21 -3.73
C LEU A 43 -19.24 -18.47 -4.57
N ILE A 44 -20.34 -18.54 -5.32
CA ILE A 44 -20.63 -19.67 -6.22
C ILE A 44 -19.50 -19.85 -7.22
N CYS A 45 -19.10 -18.77 -7.92
CA CYS A 45 -17.99 -18.77 -8.86
C CYS A 45 -16.68 -19.21 -8.18
N PHE A 46 -16.37 -18.68 -6.99
CA PHE A 46 -15.18 -19.05 -6.23
C PHE A 46 -15.15 -20.54 -5.89
N PHE A 47 -16.26 -21.11 -5.41
CA PHE A 47 -16.34 -22.53 -5.12
C PHE A 47 -16.21 -23.40 -6.37
N GLN A 48 -16.83 -23.00 -7.50
CA GLN A 48 -16.68 -23.70 -8.77
C GLN A 48 -15.22 -23.69 -9.28
N VAL A 49 -14.57 -22.53 -9.26
CA VAL A 49 -13.16 -22.37 -9.65
C VAL A 49 -12.25 -23.19 -8.74
N ARG A 50 -12.55 -23.24 -7.43
CA ARG A 50 -11.81 -24.04 -6.45
C ARG A 50 -11.98 -25.55 -6.69
N VAL A 51 -13.20 -26.02 -6.95
CA VAL A 51 -13.47 -27.43 -7.28
C VAL A 51 -12.71 -27.85 -8.54
N ARG A 52 -12.65 -26.97 -9.55
CA ARG A 52 -11.89 -27.18 -10.79
C ARG A 52 -10.36 -27.03 -10.63
N ARG A 53 -9.85 -26.83 -9.41
CA ARG A 53 -8.43 -26.69 -9.05
C ARG A 53 -7.66 -25.55 -9.74
N PHE A 54 -8.34 -24.56 -10.31
CA PHE A 54 -7.68 -23.37 -10.86
C PHE A 54 -7.03 -22.50 -9.78
N VAL A 55 -7.53 -22.58 -8.54
CA VAL A 55 -6.90 -21.94 -7.38
C VAL A 55 -6.63 -23.00 -6.32
N THR A 56 -5.36 -23.35 -6.15
CA THR A 56 -4.91 -24.27 -5.10
C THR A 56 -4.51 -23.50 -3.85
N PHE A 57 -5.14 -23.84 -2.72
CA PHE A 57 -4.67 -23.44 -1.40
C PHE A 57 -3.98 -24.63 -0.75
N ASP A 58 -2.74 -24.46 -0.32
CA ASP A 58 -2.01 -25.52 0.36
C ASP A 58 -2.75 -25.91 1.65
N ARG A 59 -2.93 -27.22 1.86
CA ARG A 59 -3.41 -27.74 3.16
C ARG A 59 -2.41 -27.33 4.24
N TYR A 60 -2.94 -26.87 5.36
CA TYR A 60 -2.13 -26.28 6.41
C TYR A 60 -2.03 -27.19 7.62
N ASP A 61 -0.81 -27.51 8.01
CA ASP A 61 -0.53 -28.10 9.31
C ASP A 61 -0.40 -26.99 10.35
N TRP A 62 -1.39 -26.84 11.22
CA TRP A 62 -1.32 -25.92 12.35
C TRP A 62 -0.35 -26.46 13.40
N ARG A 63 0.90 -26.02 13.32
CA ARG A 63 1.96 -26.41 14.26
C ARG A 63 2.02 -25.44 15.44
N TRP A 64 1.08 -25.56 16.38
CA TRP A 64 1.00 -24.76 17.61
C TRP A 64 2.36 -24.63 18.31
N ALA A 65 3.11 -25.73 18.44
CA ALA A 65 4.44 -25.73 19.04
C ALA A 65 5.43 -24.77 18.35
N LYS A 66 5.38 -24.66 17.02
CA LYS A 66 6.24 -23.77 16.23
C LYS A 66 5.82 -22.30 16.40
N ILE A 67 4.53 -22.03 16.48
CA ILE A 67 3.98 -20.70 16.73
C ILE A 67 4.39 -20.23 18.12
N ARG A 68 4.12 -21.04 19.16
CA ARG A 68 4.52 -20.76 20.55
C ARG A 68 6.02 -20.48 20.64
N LYS A 69 6.87 -21.33 20.07
CA LYS A 69 8.33 -21.13 20.07
C LYS A 69 8.77 -19.82 19.38
N ARG A 70 8.06 -19.36 18.36
CA ARG A 70 8.36 -18.08 17.69
C ARG A 70 7.97 -16.90 18.58
N PHE A 71 6.79 -16.95 19.20
CA PHE A 71 6.28 -15.91 20.08
C PHE A 71 6.85 -15.96 21.51
N CYS A 72 7.81 -16.84 21.80
CA CYS A 72 8.66 -16.74 23.00
C CYS A 72 9.91 -15.86 22.77
N ARG A 73 10.08 -15.27 21.58
CA ARG A 73 11.22 -14.39 21.27
C ARG A 73 10.85 -12.92 21.44
N PRO A 74 11.79 -12.05 21.85
CA PRO A 74 11.50 -10.64 22.13
C PRO A 74 10.82 -9.88 20.97
N LEU A 75 11.37 -9.96 19.75
CA LEU A 75 10.84 -9.22 18.60
C LEU A 75 9.38 -9.59 18.24
N PRO A 76 9.01 -10.88 18.07
CA PRO A 76 7.61 -11.28 17.90
C PRO A 76 6.69 -10.85 19.04
N ILE A 77 7.16 -10.87 20.30
CA ILE A 77 6.36 -10.43 21.46
C ILE A 77 6.08 -8.94 21.36
N LEU A 78 7.12 -8.12 21.12
CA LEU A 78 6.97 -6.68 20.98
C LEU A 78 6.01 -6.32 19.84
N LEU A 79 6.16 -6.96 18.68
CA LEU A 79 5.22 -6.73 17.58
C LEU A 79 3.80 -7.18 17.95
N MET A 80 3.62 -8.30 18.67
CA MET A 80 2.30 -8.73 19.13
C MET A 80 1.66 -7.70 20.07
N VAL A 81 2.42 -7.17 21.03
CA VAL A 81 1.94 -6.12 21.95
C VAL A 81 1.49 -4.89 21.17
N VAL A 82 2.34 -4.40 20.26
CA VAL A 82 2.00 -3.22 19.45
C VAL A 82 0.81 -3.50 18.53
N THR A 83 0.75 -4.68 17.90
CA THR A 83 -0.40 -5.10 17.06
C THR A 83 -1.70 -5.14 17.88
N ALA A 84 -1.64 -5.63 19.12
CA ALA A 84 -2.79 -5.63 20.01
C ALA A 84 -3.23 -4.21 20.40
N LEU A 85 -2.27 -3.31 20.67
CA LEU A 85 -2.56 -1.90 20.93
C LEU A 85 -3.19 -1.20 19.73
N VAL A 86 -2.70 -1.47 18.52
CA VAL A 86 -3.30 -0.96 17.27
C VAL A 86 -4.74 -1.46 17.11
N PHE A 87 -4.99 -2.75 17.35
CA PHE A 87 -6.32 -3.32 17.29
C PHE A 87 -7.26 -2.69 18.32
N LEU A 88 -6.81 -2.57 19.58
CA LEU A 88 -7.58 -1.94 20.66
C LEU A 88 -7.87 -0.48 20.34
N GLY A 89 -6.87 0.25 19.81
CA GLY A 89 -7.03 1.64 19.37
C GLY A 89 -8.12 1.78 18.31
N GLY A 90 -8.05 1.00 17.23
CA GLY A 90 -9.07 1.02 16.17
C GLY A 90 -10.45 0.53 16.62
N ALA A 91 -10.52 -0.40 17.57
CA ALA A 91 -11.79 -0.91 18.11
C ALA A 91 -12.46 0.09 19.08
N MET A 92 -11.67 0.81 19.88
CA MET A 92 -12.17 1.71 20.92
C MET A 92 -12.48 3.11 20.38
N TYR A 93 -11.65 3.61 19.45
CA TYR A 93 -11.73 4.99 18.97
C TYR A 93 -12.26 5.04 17.53
N PRO A 94 -13.09 6.04 17.18
CA PRO A 94 -13.49 6.25 15.79
C PRO A 94 -12.28 6.66 14.95
N PRO A 95 -12.27 6.38 13.63
CA PRO A 95 -11.21 6.83 12.75
C PRO A 95 -11.24 8.36 12.62
N THR A 96 -10.27 9.06 13.20
CA THR A 96 -10.17 10.54 13.18
C THR A 96 -9.29 11.11 12.07
N ASN A 97 -8.83 10.26 11.14
CA ASN A 97 -7.96 10.67 10.05
C ASN A 97 -8.58 11.78 9.20
N HIS A 98 -7.82 12.85 8.97
CA HIS A 98 -8.29 13.99 8.19
C HIS A 98 -8.69 13.56 6.77
N THR A 99 -7.88 12.79 6.05
CA THR A 99 -8.23 12.31 4.71
C THR A 99 -9.46 11.41 4.72
N GLY A 100 -9.55 10.56 5.74
CA GLY A 100 -10.66 9.65 5.95
C GLY A 100 -12.01 10.37 6.08
N LEU A 101 -12.06 11.33 7.01
CA LEU A 101 -13.27 12.09 7.34
C LEU A 101 -13.59 13.20 6.34
N SER A 102 -12.59 13.82 5.71
CA SER A 102 -12.82 14.98 4.83
C SER A 102 -13.26 14.62 3.42
N TYR A 103 -12.85 13.46 2.88
CA TYR A 103 -13.21 13.11 1.50
C TYR A 103 -13.35 11.62 1.18
N ARG A 104 -12.82 10.67 1.97
CA ARG A 104 -12.93 9.24 1.62
C ARG A 104 -14.27 8.65 2.04
N ILE A 105 -14.62 8.75 3.32
CA ILE A 105 -15.91 8.25 3.83
C ILE A 105 -17.07 9.03 3.20
N PRO A 106 -17.08 10.38 3.19
CA PRO A 106 -18.21 11.13 2.61
C PRO A 106 -18.46 10.77 1.15
N ARG A 107 -17.39 10.58 0.36
CA ARG A 107 -17.49 10.18 -1.04
C ARG A 107 -18.21 8.85 -1.22
N VAL A 108 -17.89 7.84 -0.42
CA VAL A 108 -18.57 6.54 -0.49
C VAL A 108 -20.04 6.66 -0.09
N LEU A 109 -20.33 7.47 0.92
CA LEU A 109 -21.71 7.73 1.34
C LEU A 109 -22.53 8.40 0.22
N HIS A 110 -21.96 9.38 -0.50
CA HIS A 110 -22.61 9.96 -1.68
C HIS A 110 -22.93 8.91 -2.75
N TRP A 111 -21.98 8.00 -3.05
CA TRP A 111 -22.21 6.97 -4.05
C TRP A 111 -23.27 5.95 -3.62
N LEU A 112 -23.27 5.56 -2.35
CA LEU A 112 -24.27 4.65 -1.79
C LEU A 112 -25.67 5.28 -1.79
N ASP A 113 -25.77 6.57 -1.44
CA ASP A 113 -27.03 7.32 -1.47
C ASP A 113 -27.60 7.40 -2.90
N ALA A 114 -26.74 7.69 -3.88
CA ALA A 114 -27.11 7.73 -5.29
C ALA A 114 -27.28 6.34 -5.94
N ASN A 115 -26.97 5.25 -5.24
CA ASN A 115 -26.85 3.88 -5.78
C ASN A 115 -25.89 3.76 -6.98
N GLN A 116 -25.01 4.74 -7.18
CA GLN A 116 -24.02 4.75 -8.25
C GLN A 116 -22.89 5.73 -7.96
N TRP A 117 -21.73 5.44 -8.52
CA TRP A 117 -20.67 6.41 -8.71
C TRP A 117 -21.19 7.58 -9.54
N HIS A 118 -20.89 8.78 -9.10
CA HIS A 118 -21.09 9.99 -9.84
C HIS A 118 -20.02 11.01 -9.43
N TRP A 119 -19.82 12.03 -10.25
CA TRP A 119 -18.95 13.14 -9.91
C TRP A 119 -19.61 14.02 -8.86
N ILE A 120 -18.95 14.21 -7.71
CA ILE A 120 -19.49 14.94 -6.57
C ILE A 120 -19.07 16.40 -6.66
N TYR A 121 -20.03 17.31 -6.78
CA TYR A 121 -19.77 18.74 -6.75
C TYR A 121 -19.61 19.22 -5.31
N ALA A 122 -18.37 19.23 -4.83
CA ALA A 122 -18.01 19.68 -3.48
C ALA A 122 -16.75 20.56 -3.51
N PRO A 123 -16.54 21.46 -2.52
CA PRO A 123 -15.33 22.27 -2.42
C PRO A 123 -14.05 21.44 -2.36
N ASN A 124 -14.14 20.22 -1.80
CA ASN A 124 -13.02 19.29 -1.76
C ASN A 124 -12.96 18.44 -3.03
N TYR A 125 -12.25 18.93 -4.05
CA TYR A 125 -12.03 18.22 -5.33
C TYR A 125 -11.41 16.83 -5.14
N ARG A 126 -10.71 16.60 -4.02
CA ARG A 126 -10.13 15.30 -3.69
C ARG A 126 -11.19 14.24 -3.49
N MET A 127 -12.49 14.57 -3.39
CA MET A 127 -13.58 13.60 -3.41
C MET A 127 -13.74 12.90 -4.77
N ASN A 128 -13.18 13.41 -5.84
CA ASN A 128 -13.30 12.77 -7.16
C ASN A 128 -11.95 12.33 -7.71
N THR A 129 -10.92 13.18 -7.56
CA THR A 129 -9.66 13.00 -8.28
C THR A 129 -8.77 11.88 -7.76
N ARG A 130 -8.93 11.50 -6.48
CA ARG A 130 -8.10 10.46 -5.85
C ARG A 130 -8.57 9.06 -6.21
N ALA A 131 -7.60 8.17 -6.38
CA ALA A 131 -7.80 6.73 -6.54
C ALA A 131 -8.75 6.18 -5.45
N CYS A 132 -9.64 5.28 -5.84
CA CYS A 132 -10.81 4.86 -5.04
C CYS A 132 -10.76 3.40 -4.56
N GLY A 133 -9.59 2.74 -4.61
CA GLY A 133 -9.48 1.32 -4.30
C GLY A 133 -9.87 0.96 -2.87
N ILE A 134 -9.49 1.79 -1.88
CA ILE A 134 -9.87 1.56 -0.48
C ILE A 134 -11.35 1.89 -0.23
N GLU A 135 -11.90 2.86 -0.96
CA GLU A 135 -13.30 3.24 -0.96
C GLU A 135 -14.22 2.12 -1.45
N TRP A 136 -13.82 1.41 -2.52
CA TRP A 136 -14.59 0.25 -2.96
C TRP A 136 -14.55 -0.91 -1.96
N MET A 137 -13.49 -1.01 -1.16
CA MET A 137 -13.43 -1.97 -0.07
C MET A 137 -14.26 -1.55 1.15
N SER A 138 -14.46 -0.25 1.41
CA SER A 138 -15.32 0.23 2.50
C SER A 138 -16.79 0.27 2.17
N ALA A 139 -17.15 0.48 0.90
CA ALA A 139 -18.54 0.55 0.44
C ALA A 139 -19.44 -0.58 0.97
N PRO A 140 -19.08 -1.88 0.91
CA PRO A 140 -19.91 -2.93 1.51
C PRO A 140 -20.04 -2.81 3.04
N PHE A 141 -18.98 -2.43 3.76
CA PHE A 141 -19.05 -2.24 5.22
C PHE A 141 -20.04 -1.12 5.56
N LEU A 142 -19.95 0.01 4.87
CA LEU A 142 -20.85 1.14 5.08
C LEU A 142 -22.30 0.80 4.67
N ALA A 143 -22.49 0.07 3.58
CA ALA A 143 -23.81 -0.35 3.11
C ALA A 143 -24.51 -1.31 4.09
N PHE A 144 -23.80 -2.30 4.63
CA PHE A 144 -24.38 -3.31 5.52
C PHE A 144 -24.44 -2.87 6.98
N LEU A 145 -23.37 -2.27 7.50
CA LEU A 145 -23.23 -1.97 8.93
C LEU A 145 -23.74 -0.57 9.28
N LYS A 146 -23.86 0.32 8.29
CA LYS A 146 -24.18 1.75 8.48
C LYS A 146 -23.30 2.40 9.55
N SER A 147 -22.04 1.98 9.61
CA SER A 147 -21.09 2.37 10.63
C SER A 147 -19.66 2.37 10.06
N ASP A 148 -18.86 3.31 10.52
CA ASP A 148 -17.43 3.44 10.21
C ASP A 148 -16.53 2.63 11.17
N ARG A 149 -17.10 2.08 12.25
CA ARG A 149 -16.36 1.47 13.36
C ARG A 149 -15.46 0.30 12.97
N LEU A 150 -15.82 -0.45 11.93
CA LEU A 150 -15.01 -1.58 11.46
C LEU A 150 -14.12 -1.25 10.27
N LEU A 151 -14.12 0.01 9.79
CA LEU A 151 -13.33 0.39 8.62
C LEU A 151 -11.82 0.28 8.87
N PHE A 152 -11.35 0.49 10.11
CA PHE A 152 -9.94 0.28 10.44
C PHE A 152 -9.44 -1.13 10.12
N LEU A 153 -10.33 -2.14 10.09
CA LEU A 153 -9.95 -3.52 9.74
C LEU A 153 -9.35 -3.63 8.34
N LEU A 154 -9.72 -2.74 7.42
CA LEU A 154 -9.16 -2.72 6.07
C LEU A 154 -7.69 -2.29 6.05
N ASN A 155 -7.22 -1.57 7.08
CA ASN A 155 -5.80 -1.27 7.30
C ASN A 155 -5.12 -2.31 8.19
N PHE A 156 -5.80 -2.72 9.25
CA PHE A 156 -5.30 -3.68 10.23
C PHE A 156 -4.97 -5.05 9.61
N ILE A 157 -5.83 -5.58 8.74
CA ILE A 157 -5.63 -6.89 8.11
C ILE A 157 -4.37 -6.90 7.22
N PRO A 158 -4.18 -5.95 6.27
CA PRO A 158 -2.90 -5.75 5.58
C PRO A 158 -1.70 -5.65 6.52
N TYR A 159 -1.81 -4.85 7.58
CA TYR A 159 -0.73 -4.69 8.55
C TYR A 159 -0.27 -6.03 9.15
N VAL A 160 -1.21 -6.91 9.51
CA VAL A 160 -0.91 -8.27 10.02
C VAL A 160 -0.21 -9.14 8.96
N PHE A 161 -0.44 -8.90 7.67
CA PHE A 161 0.28 -9.59 6.59
C PHE A 161 1.72 -9.07 6.41
N MET A 162 2.02 -7.83 6.79
CA MET A 162 3.31 -7.21 6.48
C MET A 162 4.54 -8.04 6.91
N PRO A 163 4.64 -8.59 8.14
CA PRO A 163 5.79 -9.41 8.54
C PRO A 163 6.08 -10.58 7.60
N GLY A 164 5.05 -11.37 7.27
CA GLY A 164 5.22 -12.56 6.44
C GLY A 164 5.61 -12.21 5.01
N LEU A 165 5.04 -11.14 4.46
CA LEU A 165 5.38 -10.63 3.13
C LEU A 165 6.81 -10.10 3.10
N THR A 166 7.22 -9.28 4.08
CA THR A 166 8.59 -8.75 4.19
C THR A 166 9.61 -9.87 4.27
N PHE A 167 9.39 -10.89 5.12
CA PHE A 167 10.28 -12.05 5.20
C PHE A 167 10.38 -12.76 3.84
N SER A 168 9.23 -12.98 3.20
CA SER A 168 9.12 -13.68 1.93
C SER A 168 9.86 -12.94 0.81
N MET A 169 9.67 -11.64 0.71
CA MET A 169 10.29 -10.78 -0.30
C MET A 169 11.81 -10.73 -0.10
N LEU A 170 12.27 -10.40 1.11
CA LEU A 170 13.71 -10.26 1.41
C LEU A 170 14.47 -11.57 1.14
N THR A 171 13.94 -12.71 1.57
CA THR A 171 14.60 -14.01 1.33
C THR A 171 14.70 -14.37 -0.15
N ARG A 172 13.80 -13.88 -1.01
CA ARG A 172 13.87 -14.08 -2.47
C ARG A 172 14.88 -13.17 -3.16
N PHE A 173 15.08 -11.99 -2.61
CA PHE A 173 16.22 -11.12 -2.95
C PHE A 173 17.55 -11.64 -2.41
N GLY A 174 17.61 -12.86 -1.88
CA GLY A 174 18.84 -13.47 -1.40
C GLY A 174 19.29 -12.97 -0.01
N VAL A 175 18.48 -12.15 0.67
CA VAL A 175 18.79 -11.73 2.05
C VAL A 175 18.80 -12.95 2.95
N ARG A 176 19.87 -13.08 3.75
CA ARG A 176 20.05 -14.23 4.65
C ARG A 176 18.84 -14.33 5.60
N GLY A 177 18.29 -15.53 5.75
CA GLY A 177 17.04 -15.74 6.50
C GLY A 177 17.05 -15.20 7.93
N ARG A 178 18.21 -15.11 8.60
CA ARG A 178 18.32 -14.47 9.93
C ARG A 178 18.09 -12.95 9.87
N VAL A 179 18.65 -12.28 8.87
CA VAL A 179 18.50 -10.83 8.65
C VAL A 179 17.06 -10.53 8.23
N ALA A 180 16.53 -11.29 7.27
CA ALA A 180 15.12 -11.18 6.89
C ALA A 180 14.17 -11.46 8.06
N TRP A 181 14.54 -12.37 8.97
CA TRP A 181 13.78 -12.65 10.19
C TRP A 181 13.77 -11.47 11.16
N SER A 182 14.86 -10.70 11.29
CA SER A 182 14.82 -9.48 12.10
C SER A 182 13.95 -8.40 11.44
N TRP A 183 14.14 -8.16 10.14
CA TRP A 183 13.42 -7.14 9.39
C TRP A 183 11.92 -7.38 9.27
N MET A 184 11.46 -8.64 9.24
CA MET A 184 10.02 -8.93 9.26
C MET A 184 9.30 -8.44 10.52
N TRP A 185 10.01 -8.32 11.65
CA TRP A 185 9.43 -7.81 12.90
C TRP A 185 9.68 -6.32 13.09
N LEU A 186 10.79 -5.79 12.56
CA LEU A 186 11.19 -4.38 12.72
C LEU A 186 10.52 -3.44 11.71
N LEU A 187 10.40 -3.81 10.44
CA LEU A 187 9.82 -2.92 9.43
C LEU A 187 8.38 -2.49 9.80
N PRO A 188 7.49 -3.41 10.23
CA PRO A 188 6.12 -3.04 10.59
C PRO A 188 6.00 -2.16 11.84
N THR A 189 7.08 -1.92 12.60
CA THR A 189 7.04 -0.99 13.74
C THR A 189 7.27 0.46 13.32
N GLY A 190 7.41 0.75 12.02
CA GLY A 190 7.52 2.12 11.55
C GLY A 190 6.26 2.93 11.83
N PHE A 191 6.41 4.21 12.19
CA PHE A 191 5.31 5.04 12.70
C PHE A 191 4.12 5.11 11.74
N VAL A 192 4.36 5.35 10.45
CA VAL A 192 3.31 5.36 9.42
C VAL A 192 2.49 4.07 9.38
N PHE A 193 3.12 2.91 9.57
CA PHE A 193 2.42 1.63 9.57
C PHE A 193 1.59 1.45 10.83
N LEU A 194 2.14 1.81 12.00
CA LEU A 194 1.45 1.66 13.28
C LEU A 194 0.25 2.60 13.39
N LEU A 195 0.46 3.88 13.07
CA LEU A 195 -0.57 4.92 13.19
C LEU A 195 -1.70 4.69 12.19
N GLN A 196 -1.39 4.29 10.94
CA GLN A 196 -2.43 4.06 9.95
C GLN A 196 -3.09 2.68 10.05
N ALA A 197 -2.43 1.67 10.65
CA ALA A 197 -3.02 0.33 10.80
C ALA A 197 -4.30 0.31 11.66
N GLY A 198 -4.43 1.25 12.60
CA GLY A 198 -5.60 1.42 13.46
C GLY A 198 -6.56 2.52 13.00
N SER A 199 -6.30 3.14 11.84
CA SER A 199 -7.03 4.31 11.37
C SER A 199 -7.64 4.11 9.98
N TRP A 200 -8.14 5.20 9.38
CA TRP A 200 -8.68 5.24 8.02
C TRP A 200 -7.77 6.02 7.03
N GLY A 201 -6.45 5.92 7.21
CA GLY A 201 -5.45 6.40 6.25
C GLY A 201 -5.26 5.43 5.07
N ASN A 202 -4.75 5.92 3.93
CA ASN A 202 -4.56 5.11 2.73
C ASN A 202 -3.10 4.99 2.26
N ASP A 203 -2.12 5.48 3.03
CA ASP A 203 -0.71 5.48 2.64
C ASP A 203 -0.03 4.17 3.00
N ALA A 204 -0.33 3.64 4.19
CA ALA A 204 0.15 2.35 4.65
C ALA A 204 -0.65 1.19 4.05
N PHE A 205 -1.95 1.40 3.77
CA PHE A 205 -2.86 0.41 3.18
C PHE A 205 -2.23 -0.37 2.00
N PRO A 206 -1.68 0.28 0.96
CA PRO A 206 -1.21 -0.43 -0.21
C PRO A 206 0.20 -1.00 -0.09
N VAL A 207 0.89 -0.82 1.04
CA VAL A 207 2.27 -1.31 1.24
C VAL A 207 2.35 -2.82 1.05
N VAL A 208 1.33 -3.56 1.51
CA VAL A 208 1.29 -5.01 1.28
C VAL A 208 1.20 -5.38 -0.19
N TYR A 209 0.52 -4.57 -1.01
CA TYR A 209 0.43 -4.78 -2.44
C TYR A 209 1.78 -4.47 -3.12
N ALA A 210 2.51 -3.44 -2.64
CA ALA A 210 3.86 -3.16 -3.10
C ALA A 210 4.84 -4.32 -2.77
N ILE A 211 4.82 -4.83 -1.54
CA ILE A 211 5.68 -5.96 -1.16
C ILE A 211 5.27 -7.23 -1.93
N ALA A 212 3.97 -7.45 -2.10
CA ALA A 212 3.47 -8.63 -2.79
C ALA A 212 3.73 -8.61 -4.30
N SER A 213 3.62 -7.45 -4.97
CA SER A 213 3.93 -7.34 -6.39
C SER A 213 5.36 -7.81 -6.65
N VAL A 214 6.30 -7.38 -5.81
CA VAL A 214 7.70 -7.80 -5.88
C VAL A 214 7.89 -9.27 -5.46
N ASP A 215 7.30 -9.73 -4.35
CA ASP A 215 7.43 -11.11 -3.88
C ASP A 215 6.93 -12.13 -4.93
N PHE A 216 5.78 -11.87 -5.55
CA PHE A 216 5.20 -12.73 -6.58
C PHE A 216 6.00 -12.70 -7.89
N ALA A 217 6.53 -11.55 -8.31
CA ALA A 217 7.43 -11.49 -9.46
C ALA A 217 8.70 -12.33 -9.19
N CYS A 218 9.29 -12.21 -8.00
CA CYS A 218 10.42 -13.05 -7.60
C CYS A 218 10.07 -14.55 -7.51
N ARG A 219 8.82 -14.91 -7.19
CA ARG A 219 8.36 -16.31 -7.26
C ARG A 219 8.31 -16.80 -8.70
N ALA A 220 7.80 -15.99 -9.62
CA ALA A 220 7.70 -16.35 -11.03
C ALA A 220 9.08 -16.64 -11.66
N TRP A 221 10.14 -15.94 -11.21
CA TRP A 221 11.52 -16.27 -11.59
C TRP A 221 11.94 -17.70 -11.24
N LYS A 222 11.46 -18.23 -10.10
CA LYS A 222 11.76 -19.60 -9.66
C LYS A 222 10.79 -20.63 -10.22
N SER A 223 9.49 -20.34 -10.17
CA SER A 223 8.44 -21.29 -10.53
C SER A 223 8.22 -21.39 -12.03
N ARG A 224 8.56 -20.33 -12.77
CA ARG A 224 8.25 -20.16 -14.20
C ARG A 224 6.77 -20.33 -14.54
N ARG A 225 5.87 -20.03 -13.59
CA ARG A 225 4.42 -20.09 -13.79
C ARG A 225 3.83 -18.72 -14.06
N ALA A 226 2.90 -18.65 -15.01
CA ALA A 226 2.17 -17.43 -15.34
C ALA A 226 1.38 -16.89 -14.13
N ASP A 227 0.78 -17.77 -13.33
CA ASP A 227 0.01 -17.41 -12.13
C ASP A 227 0.77 -16.48 -11.19
N ASP A 228 2.07 -16.74 -10.97
CA ASP A 228 2.87 -15.91 -10.07
C ASP A 228 3.09 -14.51 -10.67
N VAL A 229 3.18 -14.37 -12.00
CA VAL A 229 3.18 -13.06 -12.68
C VAL A 229 1.81 -12.39 -12.60
N TRP A 230 0.72 -13.16 -12.73
CA TRP A 230 -0.64 -12.64 -12.61
C TRP A 230 -0.93 -12.07 -11.22
N TYR A 231 -0.59 -12.78 -10.14
CA TYR A 231 -0.70 -12.26 -8.76
C TYR A 231 0.15 -11.01 -8.56
N SER A 232 1.34 -10.97 -9.17
CA SER A 232 2.23 -9.81 -9.13
C SER A 232 1.62 -8.59 -9.80
N MET A 233 1.00 -8.77 -10.98
CA MET A 233 0.34 -7.72 -11.75
C MET A 233 -0.95 -7.22 -11.08
N LEU A 234 -1.75 -8.10 -10.49
CA LEU A 234 -2.93 -7.72 -9.71
C LEU A 234 -2.55 -6.92 -8.45
N ALA A 235 -1.47 -7.32 -7.75
CA ALA A 235 -0.95 -6.55 -6.62
C ALA A 235 -0.49 -5.16 -7.06
N LEU A 236 0.24 -5.04 -8.18
CA LEU A 236 0.62 -3.72 -8.73
C LEU A 236 -0.61 -2.87 -9.09
N ALA A 237 -1.62 -3.48 -9.72
CA ALA A 237 -2.86 -2.79 -10.05
C ALA A 237 -3.52 -2.20 -8.80
N LEU A 238 -3.77 -3.03 -7.77
CA LEU A 238 -4.35 -2.59 -6.50
C LEU A 238 -3.49 -1.54 -5.78
N LEU A 239 -2.16 -1.63 -5.86
CA LEU A 239 -1.24 -0.61 -5.34
C LEU A 239 -1.52 0.77 -5.94
N THR A 240 -1.69 0.84 -7.26
CA THR A 240 -2.01 2.10 -7.96
C THR A 240 -3.46 2.53 -7.75
N GLY A 241 -4.40 1.58 -7.71
CA GLY A 241 -5.82 1.83 -7.44
C GLY A 241 -6.09 2.35 -6.03
N ALA A 242 -5.22 2.04 -5.06
CA ALA A 242 -5.25 2.59 -3.71
C ALA A 242 -4.64 3.99 -3.62
N LYS A 243 -3.55 4.26 -4.35
CA LYS A 243 -2.93 5.58 -4.39
C LYS A 243 -2.17 5.79 -5.70
N ALA A 244 -2.58 6.79 -6.47
CA ALA A 244 -1.99 7.12 -7.77
C ALA A 244 -0.50 7.48 -7.68
N SER A 245 -0.05 8.08 -6.58
CA SER A 245 1.37 8.42 -6.36
C SER A 245 2.31 7.19 -6.33
N ASN A 246 1.76 5.97 -6.26
CA ASN A 246 2.53 4.73 -6.32
C ASN A 246 2.82 4.24 -7.74
N MET A 247 2.27 4.87 -8.80
CA MET A 247 2.54 4.45 -10.18
C MET A 247 4.02 4.41 -10.58
N PRO A 248 4.91 5.29 -10.07
CA PRO A 248 6.35 5.17 -10.36
C PRO A 248 6.95 3.81 -9.94
N LEU A 249 6.39 3.16 -8.91
CA LEU A 249 6.79 1.80 -8.52
C LEU A 249 6.48 0.75 -9.61
N GLY A 250 5.57 1.06 -10.53
CA GLY A 250 5.31 0.27 -11.72
C GLY A 250 6.52 0.13 -12.64
N LEU A 251 7.41 1.13 -12.70
CA LEU A 251 8.67 1.03 -13.46
C LEU A 251 9.62 0.01 -12.83
N MET A 252 9.76 0.03 -11.50
CA MET A 252 10.57 -0.95 -10.79
C MET A 252 10.02 -2.37 -10.97
N TRP A 253 8.70 -2.51 -10.95
CA TRP A 253 8.03 -3.77 -11.25
C TRP A 253 8.26 -4.24 -12.69
N LEU A 254 8.18 -3.31 -13.66
CA LEU A 254 8.40 -3.61 -15.08
C LEU A 254 9.80 -4.19 -15.31
N VAL A 255 10.83 -3.59 -14.70
CA VAL A 255 12.21 -4.10 -14.76
C VAL A 255 12.29 -5.54 -14.25
N LEU A 256 11.63 -5.83 -13.12
CA LEU A 256 11.66 -7.16 -12.51
C LEU A 256 10.93 -8.22 -13.35
N VAL A 257 9.84 -7.84 -14.02
CA VAL A 257 9.01 -8.76 -14.80
C VAL A 257 9.46 -8.83 -16.27
N ALA A 258 10.26 -7.88 -16.79
CA ALA A 258 10.59 -7.71 -18.23
C ALA A 258 10.94 -9.02 -18.94
N ARG A 259 11.81 -9.81 -18.31
CA ARG A 259 12.31 -11.07 -18.85
C ARG A 259 11.38 -12.27 -18.61
N LEU A 260 10.28 -12.09 -17.90
CA LEU A 260 9.24 -13.09 -17.65
C LEU A 260 8.08 -13.03 -18.64
N TRP A 261 8.01 -12.02 -19.52
CA TRP A 261 6.97 -11.90 -20.55
C TRP A 261 6.72 -13.17 -21.39
N PRO A 262 7.74 -13.95 -21.78
CA PRO A 262 7.51 -15.19 -22.53
C PRO A 262 6.61 -16.20 -21.81
N ILE A 263 6.61 -16.21 -20.47
CA ILE A 263 5.78 -17.11 -19.66
C ILE A 263 4.29 -16.80 -19.87
N LEU A 264 3.95 -15.53 -20.07
CA LEU A 264 2.57 -15.08 -20.28
C LEU A 264 1.99 -15.59 -21.62
N LYS A 265 2.85 -15.82 -22.62
CA LYS A 265 2.44 -16.39 -23.92
C LYS A 265 1.96 -17.83 -23.81
N GLY A 266 2.33 -18.56 -22.75
CA GLY A 266 1.91 -19.95 -22.53
C GLY A 266 0.42 -20.09 -22.18
N ASN A 267 -0.23 -19.03 -21.72
CA ASN A 267 -1.67 -19.00 -21.48
C ASN A 267 -2.23 -17.61 -21.83
N PRO A 268 -2.49 -17.35 -23.13
CA PRO A 268 -2.90 -16.02 -23.59
C PRO A 268 -4.27 -15.63 -23.03
N ILE A 269 -5.22 -16.55 -22.96
CA ILE A 269 -6.58 -16.28 -22.45
C ILE A 269 -6.52 -15.87 -20.98
N GLY A 270 -5.87 -16.67 -20.13
CA GLY A 270 -5.71 -16.35 -18.71
C GLY A 270 -4.99 -15.02 -18.51
N THR A 271 -3.93 -14.77 -19.28
CA THR A 271 -3.22 -13.50 -19.25
C THR A 271 -4.10 -12.32 -19.65
N SER A 272 -4.86 -12.42 -20.73
CA SER A 272 -5.79 -11.37 -21.17
C SER A 272 -6.83 -11.06 -20.10
N VAL A 273 -7.43 -12.08 -19.46
CA VAL A 273 -8.37 -11.89 -18.36
C VAL A 273 -7.73 -11.12 -17.21
N VAL A 274 -6.51 -11.51 -16.79
CA VAL A 274 -5.82 -10.84 -15.68
C VAL A 274 -5.41 -9.42 -16.08
N ILE A 275 -4.99 -9.16 -17.33
CA ILE A 275 -4.70 -7.80 -17.80
C ILE A 275 -5.95 -6.93 -17.68
N VAL A 276 -7.09 -7.36 -18.23
CA VAL A 276 -8.34 -6.60 -18.15
C VAL A 276 -8.74 -6.37 -16.69
N THR A 277 -8.64 -7.40 -15.86
CA THR A 277 -8.91 -7.31 -14.41
C THR A 277 -8.00 -6.28 -13.74
N SER A 278 -6.69 -6.32 -14.03
CA SER A 278 -5.69 -5.38 -13.53
C SER A 278 -6.00 -3.95 -13.96
N LEU A 279 -6.40 -3.72 -15.22
CA LEU A 279 -6.79 -2.39 -15.68
C LEU A 279 -8.00 -1.87 -14.88
N LEU A 280 -9.03 -2.70 -14.68
CA LEU A 280 -10.25 -2.33 -13.94
C LEU A 280 -10.02 -2.03 -12.44
N VAL A 281 -9.05 -2.70 -11.80
CA VAL A 281 -8.77 -2.48 -10.37
C VAL A 281 -7.61 -1.51 -10.11
N SER A 282 -7.01 -0.97 -11.16
CA SER A 282 -5.93 0.01 -11.09
C SER A 282 -6.44 1.45 -10.93
N PHE A 283 -5.53 2.41 -11.01
CA PHE A 283 -5.89 3.83 -11.09
C PHE A 283 -6.56 4.23 -12.41
N ILE A 284 -6.49 3.39 -13.46
CA ILE A 284 -6.93 3.76 -14.81
C ILE A 284 -8.39 4.21 -14.89
N PRO A 285 -9.39 3.54 -14.27
CA PRO A 285 -10.77 4.03 -14.30
C PRO A 285 -10.88 5.44 -13.72
N THR A 286 -10.23 5.71 -12.59
CA THR A 286 -10.19 7.06 -12.00
C THR A 286 -9.49 8.05 -12.91
N ALA A 287 -8.38 7.66 -13.55
CA ALA A 287 -7.67 8.54 -14.49
C ALA A 287 -8.52 8.93 -15.71
N LEU A 288 -9.27 7.97 -16.28
CA LEU A 288 -10.20 8.22 -17.39
C LEU A 288 -11.34 9.16 -16.96
N LEU A 289 -11.90 8.94 -15.77
CA LEU A 289 -12.93 9.81 -15.21
C LEU A 289 -12.41 11.21 -14.92
N ASN A 290 -11.17 11.35 -14.46
CA ASN A 290 -10.52 12.64 -14.28
C ASN A 290 -10.31 13.35 -15.62
N ILE A 291 -9.86 12.65 -16.67
CA ILE A 291 -9.77 13.23 -18.02
C ILE A 291 -11.13 13.75 -18.47
N ALA A 292 -12.19 12.95 -18.31
CA ALA A 292 -13.53 13.31 -18.75
C ALA A 292 -14.12 14.51 -18.01
N ASN A 293 -13.88 14.63 -16.69
CA ASN A 293 -14.54 15.64 -15.85
C ASN A 293 -13.67 16.87 -15.58
N CYS A 294 -12.35 16.75 -15.60
CA CYS A 294 -11.44 17.86 -15.30
C CYS A 294 -10.29 18.03 -16.31
N GLY A 295 -10.25 17.26 -17.40
CA GLY A 295 -9.25 17.42 -18.47
C GLY A 295 -7.82 17.01 -18.09
N SER A 296 -7.63 16.38 -16.93
CA SER A 296 -6.32 15.92 -16.44
C SER A 296 -6.43 14.52 -15.88
N TRP A 297 -5.50 13.62 -16.23
CA TRP A 297 -5.52 12.23 -15.76
C TRP A 297 -5.30 12.12 -14.24
N SER A 298 -4.50 13.02 -13.66
CA SER A 298 -4.18 13.00 -12.22
C SER A 298 -5.19 13.80 -11.38
N GLY A 299 -5.93 14.71 -12.02
CA GLY A 299 -6.74 15.72 -11.35
C GLY A 299 -5.92 16.77 -10.59
N LEU A 300 -4.59 16.82 -10.80
CA LEU A 300 -3.70 17.77 -10.12
C LEU A 300 -3.98 19.24 -10.47
N ASN A 301 -4.57 19.48 -11.64
CA ASN A 301 -4.93 20.81 -12.11
C ASN A 301 -6.01 21.50 -11.26
N LEU A 302 -6.77 20.72 -10.47
CA LEU A 302 -7.75 21.25 -9.52
C LEU A 302 -7.15 21.56 -8.16
N GLU A 303 -5.90 21.14 -7.89
CA GLU A 303 -5.29 21.32 -6.58
C GLU A 303 -4.53 22.65 -6.45
N SER A 304 -4.09 22.98 -5.23
CA SER A 304 -3.35 24.21 -4.98
C SER A 304 -2.06 24.26 -5.79
N LYS A 305 -1.74 25.45 -6.31
CA LYS A 305 -0.46 25.73 -7.00
C LYS A 305 0.71 25.27 -6.12
N GLY A 306 1.68 24.56 -6.70
CA GLY A 306 2.86 24.02 -6.00
C GLY A 306 2.82 22.52 -5.68
N MET A 307 1.67 21.84 -5.82
CA MET A 307 1.64 20.36 -5.80
C MET A 307 2.08 19.72 -7.13
N ASP A 308 1.99 20.47 -8.22
CA ASP A 308 2.60 20.09 -9.49
C ASP A 308 4.06 20.57 -9.53
N MET A 309 4.98 19.65 -9.88
CA MET A 309 6.42 19.90 -9.80
C MET A 309 6.89 20.62 -11.06
N HIS A 310 6.90 21.96 -11.05
CA HIS A 310 7.36 22.74 -12.20
C HIS A 310 8.89 22.84 -12.32
N ASN A 311 9.61 22.65 -11.20
CA ASN A 311 11.08 22.72 -11.19
C ASN A 311 11.68 21.37 -10.72
N PRO A 312 12.27 20.57 -11.62
CA PRO A 312 12.77 19.24 -11.28
C PRO A 312 13.95 19.27 -10.29
N LEU A 313 14.77 20.33 -10.30
CA LEU A 313 15.88 20.49 -9.34
C LEU A 313 15.35 20.66 -7.91
N VAL A 314 14.26 21.43 -7.76
CA VAL A 314 13.57 21.59 -6.47
C VAL A 314 13.00 20.24 -6.01
N GLY A 315 12.48 19.41 -6.91
CA GLY A 315 12.05 18.05 -6.58
C GLY A 315 13.18 17.13 -6.13
N ILE A 316 14.37 17.22 -6.74
CA ILE A 316 15.54 16.41 -6.38
C ILE A 316 16.06 16.74 -4.97
N VAL A 317 15.93 17.99 -4.52
CA VAL A 317 16.37 18.41 -3.19
C VAL A 317 15.24 18.29 -2.16
N GLY A 318 14.04 18.73 -2.52
CA GLY A 318 12.88 18.79 -1.64
C GLY A 318 12.38 17.42 -1.22
N ASN A 319 12.30 16.45 -2.14
CA ASN A 319 11.83 15.11 -1.79
C ASN A 319 12.74 14.39 -0.78
N PRO A 320 14.08 14.33 -0.97
CA PRO A 320 14.97 13.80 0.07
C PRO A 320 14.91 14.56 1.37
N THR A 321 14.77 15.89 1.33
CA THR A 321 14.64 16.72 2.54
C THR A 321 13.39 16.34 3.33
N LEU A 322 12.23 16.28 2.66
CA LEU A 322 10.96 15.85 3.26
C LEU A 322 11.04 14.41 3.78
N MET A 323 11.66 13.50 3.02
CA MET A 323 11.89 12.13 3.46
C MET A 323 12.76 12.09 4.72
N LEU A 324 13.83 12.87 4.80
CA LEU A 324 14.69 12.89 6.00
C LEU A 324 13.93 13.44 7.20
N ILE A 325 13.21 14.55 7.05
CA ILE A 325 12.44 15.18 8.11
C ILE A 325 11.37 14.21 8.66
N ASN A 326 10.55 13.63 7.79
CA ASN A 326 9.46 12.74 8.20
C ASN A 326 9.95 11.41 8.81
N ASN A 327 11.14 10.95 8.40
CA ASN A 327 11.72 9.69 8.86
C ASN A 327 12.66 9.85 10.06
N LEU A 328 13.18 11.04 10.34
CA LEU A 328 14.09 11.30 11.47
C LEU A 328 13.47 12.11 12.61
N CYS A 329 12.23 12.60 12.45
CA CYS A 329 11.49 13.25 13.53
C CYS A 329 11.37 12.32 14.76
N PRO A 330 11.78 12.76 15.96
CA PRO A 330 11.70 11.93 17.15
C PRO A 330 10.23 11.66 17.55
N PRO A 331 9.97 10.57 18.29
CA PRO A 331 8.61 10.24 18.74
C PRO A 331 7.95 11.34 19.59
N PHE A 332 8.76 12.16 20.27
CA PHE A 332 8.34 13.34 20.99
C PHE A 332 9.32 14.47 20.66
N PHE A 333 8.83 15.53 20.03
CA PHE A 333 9.64 16.65 19.56
C PHE A 333 9.21 17.98 20.20
N PRO A 334 9.59 18.26 21.45
CA PRO A 334 9.17 19.47 22.16
C PRO A 334 9.65 20.77 21.49
N MET A 335 10.69 20.68 20.66
CA MET A 335 11.23 21.80 19.88
C MET A 335 10.54 21.98 18.52
N ALA A 336 9.41 21.30 18.26
CA ALA A 336 8.69 21.41 16.98
C ALA A 336 8.32 22.86 16.65
N LYS A 337 7.83 23.63 17.62
CA LYS A 337 7.51 25.05 17.43
C LYS A 337 8.75 25.85 17.00
N TRP A 338 9.85 25.74 17.75
CA TRP A 338 11.10 26.41 17.43
C TRP A 338 11.60 26.01 16.03
N TRP A 339 11.57 24.71 15.72
CA TRP A 339 11.96 24.20 14.40
C TRP A 339 11.10 24.81 13.29
N ASN A 340 9.78 24.86 13.45
CA ASN A 340 8.88 25.40 12.43
C ASN A 340 9.10 26.90 12.16
N GLU A 341 9.52 27.64 13.19
CA GLU A 341 9.83 29.07 13.10
C GLU A 341 11.21 29.32 12.46
N HIS A 342 12.20 28.45 12.68
CA HIS A 342 13.60 28.74 12.32
C HIS A 342 14.20 27.81 11.23
N SER A 343 13.58 26.68 10.88
CA SER A 343 14.22 25.66 10.03
C SER A 343 14.62 26.18 8.64
N LEU A 344 13.85 27.11 8.09
CA LEU A 344 14.12 27.74 6.79
C LEU A 344 15.33 28.69 6.82
N GLU A 345 15.77 29.14 7.99
CA GLU A 345 16.97 29.99 8.13
C GLU A 345 18.26 29.18 7.95
N PHE A 346 18.23 27.88 8.25
CA PHE A 346 19.35 26.97 8.02
C PHE A 346 19.49 26.51 6.58
N LEU A 347 18.47 26.75 5.74
CA LEU A 347 18.49 26.39 4.34
C LEU A 347 19.27 27.46 3.54
N PRO A 348 20.31 27.08 2.75
CA PRO A 348 21.04 28.03 1.94
C PRO A 348 20.10 28.87 1.06
N GLY A 349 20.36 30.18 0.92
CA GLY A 349 19.48 31.08 0.16
C GLY A 349 19.21 30.63 -1.28
N VAL A 350 20.20 29.98 -1.90
CA VAL A 350 20.10 29.37 -3.24
C VAL A 350 19.02 28.28 -3.32
N LEU A 351 18.73 27.60 -2.21
CA LEU A 351 17.70 26.56 -2.11
C LEU A 351 16.40 27.10 -1.53
N ARG A 352 16.46 28.00 -0.55
CA ARG A 352 15.29 28.53 0.17
C ARG A 352 14.27 29.18 -0.77
N GLY A 353 14.69 30.13 -1.60
CA GLY A 353 13.78 30.83 -2.52
C GLY A 353 13.09 29.86 -3.49
N PRO A 354 13.83 29.02 -4.23
CA PRO A 354 13.25 28.03 -5.12
C PRO A 354 12.32 27.04 -4.42
N MET A 355 12.68 26.54 -3.24
CA MET A 355 11.85 25.60 -2.47
C MET A 355 10.54 26.26 -2.00
N MET A 356 10.59 27.48 -1.46
CA MET A 356 9.38 28.17 -1.02
C MET A 356 8.41 28.51 -2.17
N ASN A 357 8.94 28.75 -3.37
CA ASN A 357 8.13 29.15 -4.53
C ASN A 357 7.63 27.97 -5.37
N ASN A 358 8.29 26.80 -5.31
CA ASN A 358 8.04 25.69 -6.23
C ASN A 358 7.85 24.33 -5.55
N PHE A 359 7.84 24.26 -4.21
CA PHE A 359 7.63 23.02 -3.45
C PHE A 359 6.39 23.13 -2.54
N GLU A 360 6.01 22.01 -1.92
CA GLU A 360 4.84 21.93 -1.05
C GLU A 360 4.95 22.90 0.15
N ILE A 361 3.86 23.60 0.44
CA ILE A 361 3.80 24.54 1.57
C ILE A 361 3.94 23.76 2.88
N GLY A 362 4.85 24.21 3.74
CA GLY A 362 5.08 23.56 5.04
C GLY A 362 5.83 22.23 4.93
N PHE A 363 6.59 21.99 3.85
CA PHE A 363 7.42 20.79 3.70
C PHE A 363 8.39 20.53 4.87
N GLN A 364 8.76 21.59 5.58
CA GLN A 364 9.66 21.57 6.72
C GLN A 364 8.93 21.43 8.06
N THR A 365 7.60 21.50 8.07
CA THR A 365 6.80 21.55 9.30
C THR A 365 6.81 20.20 10.01
N LEU A 366 7.13 20.24 11.30
CA LEU A 366 7.08 19.10 12.20
C LEU A 366 6.06 19.33 13.31
N TRP A 367 5.49 18.23 13.79
CA TRP A 367 4.60 18.21 14.95
C TRP A 367 5.35 17.69 16.17
N GLU A 368 4.86 18.04 17.36
CA GLU A 368 5.42 17.53 18.62
C GLU A 368 5.26 16.01 18.77
N LEU A 369 4.23 15.45 18.13
CA LEU A 369 3.96 14.02 18.06
C LEU A 369 3.76 13.58 16.60
N PRO A 370 4.27 12.40 16.20
CA PRO A 370 3.98 11.83 14.90
C PRO A 370 2.48 11.62 14.71
N MET A 371 1.96 12.14 13.59
CA MET A 371 0.58 11.97 13.18
C MET A 371 0.49 11.01 11.99
N GLU A 372 -0.67 10.40 11.82
CA GLU A 372 -0.91 9.40 10.77
C GLU A 372 -0.69 9.93 9.33
N ASP A 373 -0.98 11.21 9.07
CA ASP A 373 -0.89 11.80 7.71
C ASP A 373 0.52 12.29 7.35
N TRP A 374 1.42 12.45 8.34
CA TRP A 374 2.71 13.14 8.17
C TRP A 374 3.92 12.33 8.64
N SER A 375 3.69 11.20 9.31
CA SER A 375 4.78 10.36 9.82
C SER A 375 5.41 9.51 8.71
N GLY A 376 6.75 9.40 8.75
CA GLY A 376 7.48 8.38 8.01
C GLY A 376 7.56 7.06 8.77
N ILE A 377 8.56 6.23 8.44
CA ILE A 377 8.85 5.00 9.18
C ILE A 377 9.52 5.26 10.55
N GLY A 378 9.89 6.52 10.84
CA GLY A 378 10.45 6.94 12.12
C GLY A 378 11.94 6.65 12.28
N PRO A 379 12.61 7.31 13.26
CA PRO A 379 14.07 7.38 13.33
C PRO A 379 14.70 6.03 13.64
N GLY A 380 14.09 5.21 14.50
CA GLY A 380 14.62 3.90 14.86
C GLY A 380 14.77 2.97 13.65
N VAL A 381 13.71 2.82 12.85
CA VAL A 381 13.74 1.98 11.64
C VAL A 381 14.66 2.59 10.60
N THR A 382 14.62 3.92 10.42
CA THR A 382 15.44 4.64 9.44
C THR A 382 16.93 4.51 9.72
N VAL A 383 17.37 4.74 10.96
CA VAL A 383 18.78 4.60 11.35
C VAL A 383 19.24 3.15 11.17
N LEU A 384 18.42 2.15 11.52
CA LEU A 384 18.75 0.75 11.27
C LEU A 384 18.85 0.41 9.77
N MET A 385 18.02 1.03 8.92
CA MET A 385 18.11 0.88 7.47
C MET A 385 19.41 1.49 6.93
N LEU A 386 19.77 2.70 7.38
CA LEU A 386 21.00 3.38 6.99
C LEU A 386 22.24 2.59 7.43
N ILE A 387 22.29 2.14 8.69
CA ILE A 387 23.38 1.28 9.19
C ILE A 387 23.48 0.00 8.37
N SER A 388 22.34 -0.64 8.07
CA SER A 388 22.33 -1.86 7.25
C SER A 388 22.85 -1.61 5.83
N ALA A 389 22.52 -0.47 5.22
CA ALA A 389 23.02 -0.07 3.91
C ALA A 389 24.52 0.20 3.93
N VAL A 390 25.02 0.95 4.93
CA VAL A 390 26.45 1.25 5.10
C VAL A 390 27.27 -0.02 5.30
N ILE A 391 26.79 -0.97 6.10
CA ILE A 391 27.49 -2.26 6.31
C ILE A 391 27.42 -3.15 5.06
N ALA A 392 26.36 -3.04 4.25
CA ALA A 392 26.22 -3.83 3.02
C ALA A 392 27.06 -3.28 1.85
N LEU A 393 27.30 -1.96 1.81
CA LEU A 393 28.02 -1.26 0.73
C LEU A 393 29.39 -1.88 0.37
N PRO A 394 30.29 -2.18 1.32
CA PRO A 394 31.58 -2.83 1.03
C PRO A 394 31.45 -4.23 0.42
N ASN A 395 30.37 -4.97 0.75
CA ASN A 395 30.13 -6.29 0.18
C ASN A 395 29.56 -6.21 -1.24
N TYR A 396 28.88 -5.10 -1.57
CA TYR A 396 28.36 -4.86 -2.92
C TYR A 396 29.46 -4.39 -3.89
N PHE A 397 30.32 -3.46 -3.44
CA PHE A 397 31.39 -2.89 -4.27
C PHE A 397 32.75 -3.59 -4.15
N GLY A 398 32.97 -4.39 -3.12
CA GLY A 398 34.22 -5.13 -2.94
C GLY A 398 34.32 -6.35 -3.87
N LYS A 399 35.52 -6.62 -4.42
CA LYS A 399 35.88 -7.84 -5.19
C LYS A 399 35.81 -9.15 -4.38
N ARG A 400 35.10 -9.19 -3.24
CA ARG A 400 34.88 -10.45 -2.52
C ARG A 400 33.97 -11.30 -3.39
N ARG A 401 34.42 -12.52 -3.72
CA ARG A 401 33.63 -13.54 -4.44
C ARG A 401 32.20 -13.52 -3.91
N PRO A 402 31.17 -13.58 -4.77
CA PRO A 402 29.79 -13.47 -4.33
C PRO A 402 29.53 -14.58 -3.29
N ILE A 403 29.37 -14.17 -2.03
CA ILE A 403 29.04 -15.10 -0.93
C ILE A 403 27.61 -15.65 -1.10
N CYS A 404 26.88 -15.27 -2.14
CA CYS A 404 25.53 -15.78 -2.43
C CYS A 404 25.24 -15.91 -3.93
N ASN A 405 25.43 -17.10 -4.49
CA ASN A 405 24.62 -17.64 -5.60
C ASN A 405 23.15 -17.88 -5.16
N ARG A 406 22.51 -16.93 -4.47
CA ARG A 406 21.20 -17.12 -3.83
C ARG A 406 20.13 -16.11 -4.22
N THR A 407 20.44 -15.10 -5.04
CA THR A 407 19.39 -14.29 -5.65
C THR A 407 18.66 -15.14 -6.69
N LEU A 408 17.33 -15.20 -6.60
CA LEU A 408 16.51 -15.93 -7.59
C LEU A 408 16.40 -15.18 -8.92
N ILE A 409 16.82 -13.92 -8.94
CA ILE A 409 16.82 -13.06 -10.12
C ILE A 409 18.21 -13.17 -10.74
N PRO A 410 18.32 -13.57 -12.02
CA PRO A 410 19.58 -13.53 -12.75
C PRO A 410 20.05 -12.07 -12.90
N PRO A 411 21.36 -11.83 -12.98
CA PRO A 411 21.94 -10.48 -13.05
C PRO A 411 21.40 -9.62 -14.21
#